data_AF-A0A956U5S6-F1
#
_entry.id   AF-A0A956U5S6-F1
#
_cell.length_a   1.000
_cell.length_b   1.000
_cell.length_c   1.000
_cell.angle_alpha   90.00
_cell.angle_beta   90.00
_cell.angle_gamma   90.00
#
_symmetry.space_group_name_H-M   'P 1'
#
loop_
_entity.id
_entity.type
_entity.pdbx_description
1 polymer ?
#
loop_
_entity_poly.entity_id
_entity_poly.type
_entity_poly.pdbx_seq_one_letter_code
_entity_poly.pdbx_strand_id
1 'polypeptide(L)'
;MTIPNSLGDYKVVSDKVKDVLSRRIDVVNPFLDANRSGASGLEPFRSVIASGRKTLPRRYHTLYLEVLEAALNQAEKSMTGKSAQAVKNVREQLAAVFGTLSMPIVQLEQKDHSLKAYLSVISNLYRRFLEDEKVAEKLKESGYLTDLDPLGFFVDSDDEPYTIAPTRDMPLAFIAKPVQYADFAPLYFIEGHEVGGHVLLSKITGFSTEVRELLRKSVRKTLRAGTLPSGSARVKVPRKPGLFRRPYKEVAVSTFLSEVFATWSQELFCDACGVLNLGPAYVNGLILVLSQTNRKRKLSRTSSFSLVNGVSTHPFDILRVMFSIAVLKRLNCSDRYIEELEVRFKEACGGNLPQELIWLNAIDEPAITMELEDFRALVEESAALIVEQ
;
A
#
# COMPACT_ATOMS: atom_id res chain seq x y z
N MET A 1 24.27 -6.28 -18.24
CA MET A 1 23.25 -7.16 -17.65
C MET A 1 22.26 -7.47 -18.77
N THR A 2 22.25 -8.69 -19.30
CA THR A 2 21.28 -9.09 -20.33
C THR A 2 19.92 -9.17 -19.70
N ILE A 3 19.06 -8.24 -20.08
CA ILE A 3 17.65 -8.22 -19.70
C ILE A 3 17.03 -9.53 -20.26
N PRO A 4 16.33 -10.34 -19.44
CA PRO A 4 15.71 -11.57 -19.91
C PRO A 4 14.86 -11.31 -21.17
N ASN A 5 14.93 -12.22 -22.14
CA ASN A 5 14.22 -12.09 -23.42
C ASN A 5 12.71 -12.34 -23.31
N SER A 6 12.17 -12.60 -22.12
CA SER A 6 10.73 -12.82 -21.91
C SER A 6 10.40 -12.76 -20.42
N LEU A 7 9.22 -12.26 -20.08
CA LEU A 7 8.62 -12.37 -18.75
C LEU A 7 8.26 -13.83 -18.37
N GLY A 8 8.33 -14.77 -19.31
CA GLY A 8 7.96 -16.18 -19.15
C GLY A 8 6.46 -16.44 -19.32
N ASP A 9 6.05 -17.70 -19.20
CA ASP A 9 4.64 -18.10 -19.23
C ASP A 9 3.91 -17.62 -17.96
N TYR A 10 2.80 -16.87 -18.11
CA TYR A 10 2.08 -16.32 -16.98
C TYR A 10 1.52 -17.40 -16.05
N LYS A 11 0.98 -18.49 -16.60
CA LYS A 11 0.40 -19.56 -15.79
C LYS A 11 1.45 -20.21 -14.90
N VAL A 12 2.63 -20.53 -15.45
CA VAL A 12 3.75 -21.09 -14.69
C VAL A 12 4.20 -20.16 -13.56
N VAL A 13 4.36 -18.87 -13.84
CA VAL A 13 4.78 -17.89 -12.83
C VAL A 13 3.70 -17.68 -11.76
N SER A 14 2.44 -17.59 -12.20
CA SER A 14 1.26 -17.43 -11.34
C SER A 14 1.05 -18.62 -10.40
N ASP A 15 1.18 -19.84 -10.90
CA ASP A 15 1.10 -21.06 -10.09
C ASP A 15 2.21 -21.10 -9.01
N LYS A 16 3.42 -20.61 -9.33
CA LYS A 16 4.51 -20.49 -8.36
C LYS A 16 4.23 -19.40 -7.30
N VAL A 17 3.70 -18.24 -7.71
CA VAL A 17 3.27 -17.20 -6.76
C VAL A 17 2.22 -17.77 -5.80
N LYS A 18 1.22 -18.47 -6.34
CA LYS A 18 0.17 -19.10 -5.55
C LYS A 18 0.72 -20.12 -4.54
N ASP A 19 1.64 -20.98 -4.96
CA ASP A 19 2.30 -21.93 -4.05
C ASP A 19 2.94 -21.19 -2.87
N VAL A 20 3.72 -20.15 -3.16
CA VAL A 20 4.38 -19.30 -2.15
C VAL A 20 3.35 -18.67 -1.20
N LEU A 21 2.32 -18.02 -1.74
CA LEU A 21 1.29 -17.34 -0.94
C LEU A 21 0.45 -18.29 -0.08
N SER A 22 0.38 -19.57 -0.43
CA SER A 22 -0.41 -20.56 0.32
C SER A 22 0.32 -21.16 1.52
N ARG A 23 1.62 -20.86 1.70
CA ARG A 23 2.42 -21.40 2.79
C ARG A 23 1.99 -20.79 4.12
N ARG A 24 1.91 -21.61 5.16
CA ARG A 24 1.77 -21.14 6.54
C ARG A 24 3.16 -20.97 7.12
N ILE A 25 3.46 -19.75 7.57
CA ILE A 25 4.70 -19.42 8.25
C ILE A 25 4.32 -18.60 9.47
N ASP A 26 4.66 -19.08 10.66
CA ASP A 26 4.33 -18.37 11.89
C ASP A 26 5.36 -17.26 12.15
N VAL A 27 4.88 -16.06 12.48
CA VAL A 27 5.73 -14.96 12.93
C VAL A 27 5.77 -14.96 14.45
N VAL A 28 6.97 -15.10 15.03
CA VAL A 28 7.14 -15.06 16.49
C VAL A 28 6.74 -13.70 17.05
N ASN A 29 5.75 -13.69 17.95
CA ASN A 29 5.35 -12.50 18.70
C ASN A 29 5.47 -12.77 20.22
N PRO A 30 6.52 -12.24 20.89
CA PRO A 30 6.79 -12.52 22.30
C PRO A 30 5.78 -11.88 23.26
N PHE A 31 4.87 -11.04 22.76
CA PHE A 31 3.90 -10.31 23.58
C PHE A 31 2.56 -11.02 23.73
N LEU A 32 2.30 -12.10 22.97
CA LEU A 32 1.05 -12.87 23.04
C LEU A 32 0.83 -13.52 24.42
N ASP A 33 1.91 -13.96 25.06
CA ASP A 33 1.86 -14.59 26.39
C ASP A 33 2.12 -13.62 27.56
N ALA A 34 2.39 -12.33 27.28
CA ALA A 34 2.65 -11.32 28.32
C ALA A 34 1.46 -11.13 29.30
N ASN A 35 0.28 -11.64 28.92
CA ASN A 35 -0.94 -11.65 29.73
C ASN A 35 -1.12 -12.91 30.60
N ARG A 36 -0.32 -13.98 30.40
CA ARG A 36 -0.50 -15.28 31.07
C ARG A 36 0.36 -15.46 32.32
N SER A 37 1.53 -14.85 32.38
CA SER A 37 2.47 -15.03 33.51
C SER A 37 2.25 -13.95 34.58
N GLY A 38 1.70 -14.36 35.73
CA GLY A 38 1.48 -13.52 36.91
C GLY A 38 2.72 -12.93 37.58
N ALA A 39 3.93 -13.08 37.02
CA ALA A 39 5.17 -12.53 37.54
C ALA A 39 5.95 -11.84 36.40
N SER A 40 6.40 -10.61 36.66
CA SER A 40 7.21 -9.72 35.80
C SER A 40 6.60 -9.32 34.43
N GLY A 41 5.38 -8.78 34.44
CA GLY A 41 4.58 -8.53 33.23
C GLY A 41 5.06 -7.43 32.26
N LEU A 42 6.29 -6.92 32.40
CA LEU A 42 6.92 -5.97 31.47
C LEU A 42 8.27 -6.43 30.90
N GLU A 43 8.83 -7.54 31.37
CA GLU A 43 10.16 -8.00 30.95
C GLU A 43 10.30 -8.28 29.45
N PRO A 44 9.33 -8.90 28.75
CA PRO A 44 9.43 -9.08 27.30
C PRO A 44 9.63 -7.75 26.55
N PHE A 45 8.99 -6.67 27.01
CA PHE A 45 9.10 -5.34 26.42
C PHE A 45 10.48 -4.73 26.66
N ARG A 46 11.00 -4.82 27.90
CA ARG A 46 12.35 -4.35 28.25
C ARG A 46 13.41 -5.12 27.46
N SER A 47 13.25 -6.44 27.35
CA SER A 47 14.17 -7.30 26.60
C SER A 47 14.24 -6.88 25.14
N VAL A 48 13.09 -6.67 24.48
CA VAL A 48 13.07 -6.26 23.08
C VAL A 48 13.73 -4.88 22.86
N ILE A 49 13.53 -3.91 23.76
CA ILE A 49 14.23 -2.61 23.66
C ILE A 49 15.76 -2.81 23.80
N ALA A 50 16.19 -3.60 24.78
CA ALA A 50 17.61 -3.89 25.00
C ALA A 50 18.24 -4.60 23.79
N SER A 51 17.50 -5.51 23.16
CA SER A 51 17.87 -6.17 21.91
C SER A 51 18.00 -5.17 20.75
N GLY A 52 17.04 -4.25 20.62
CA GLY A 52 17.09 -3.18 19.61
C GLY A 52 18.35 -2.33 19.71
N ARG A 53 18.82 -2.04 20.93
CA ARG A 53 20.08 -1.29 21.15
C ARG A 53 21.32 -2.04 20.66
N LYS A 54 21.26 -3.37 20.57
CA LYS A 54 22.34 -4.23 20.06
C LYS A 54 22.26 -4.44 18.54
N THR A 55 21.05 -4.56 17.99
CA THR A 55 20.83 -4.96 16.59
C THR A 55 20.68 -3.79 15.63
N LEU A 56 20.15 -2.65 16.08
CA LEU A 56 19.90 -1.49 15.23
C LEU A 56 21.05 -0.45 15.28
N PRO A 57 21.35 0.21 14.14
CA PRO A 57 22.29 1.33 14.11
C PRO A 57 21.92 2.45 15.07
N ARG A 58 22.93 3.15 15.61
CA ARG A 58 22.75 4.23 16.61
C ARG A 58 21.76 5.32 16.20
N ARG A 59 21.65 5.65 14.90
CA ARG A 59 20.68 6.64 14.40
C ARG A 59 19.23 6.35 14.77
N TYR A 60 18.86 5.07 14.96
CA TYR A 60 17.50 4.67 15.36
C TYR A 60 17.25 4.77 16.88
N HIS A 61 18.28 5.02 17.70
CA HIS A 61 18.13 4.86 19.15
C HIS A 61 17.23 5.96 19.73
N THR A 62 17.51 7.23 19.43
CA THR A 62 16.75 8.37 19.98
C THR A 62 15.34 8.48 19.41
N LEU A 63 15.18 8.27 18.11
CA LEU A 63 13.92 8.55 17.41
C LEU A 63 12.96 7.36 17.36
N TYR A 64 13.37 6.21 17.88
CA TYR A 64 12.57 4.99 17.89
C TYR A 64 12.71 4.20 19.18
N LEU A 65 13.91 3.78 19.58
CA LEU A 65 14.07 2.95 20.80
C LEU A 65 13.73 3.72 22.08
N GLU A 66 14.14 4.98 22.18
CA GLU A 66 13.80 5.84 23.34
C GLU A 66 12.31 6.17 23.37
N VAL A 67 11.63 6.25 22.22
CA VAL A 67 10.18 6.41 22.14
C VAL A 67 9.46 5.18 22.70
N LEU A 68 9.89 3.98 22.31
CA LEU A 68 9.37 2.72 22.87
C LEU A 68 9.63 2.62 24.38
N GLU A 69 10.81 3.04 24.83
CA GLU A 69 11.17 3.06 26.26
C GLU A 69 10.34 4.08 27.05
N ALA A 70 10.09 5.27 26.50
CA ALA A 70 9.21 6.26 27.10
C ALA A 70 7.78 5.74 27.24
N ALA A 71 7.24 5.09 26.20
CA ALA A 71 5.91 4.46 26.23
C ALA A 71 5.83 3.35 27.30
N LEU A 72 6.87 2.52 27.41
CA LEU A 72 6.96 1.48 28.45
C LEU A 72 6.98 2.08 29.86
N ASN A 73 7.79 3.12 30.08
CA ASN A 73 7.88 3.80 31.38
C ASN A 73 6.56 4.52 31.74
N GLN A 74 5.84 5.05 30.75
CA GLN A 74 4.51 5.63 30.96
C GLN A 74 3.51 4.55 31.35
N ALA A 75 3.49 3.41 30.65
CA ALA A 75 2.63 2.28 30.99
C ALA A 75 2.88 1.77 32.43
N GLU A 76 4.15 1.66 32.83
CA GLU A 76 4.54 1.28 34.19
C GLU A 76 3.96 2.25 35.23
N LYS A 77 4.11 3.56 35.02
CA LYS A 77 3.52 4.59 35.90
C LYS A 77 1.99 4.49 35.97
N SER A 78 1.34 4.21 34.83
CA SER A 78 -0.12 4.07 34.74
C SER A 78 -0.65 2.83 35.47
N MET A 79 0.17 1.81 35.70
CA MET A 79 -0.22 0.58 36.42
C MET A 79 -0.09 0.69 37.94
N THR A 80 0.76 1.59 38.45
CA THR A 80 1.03 1.74 39.89
C THR A 80 -0.24 2.12 40.67
N GLY A 81 -0.56 1.33 41.70
CA GLY A 81 -1.73 1.57 42.57
C GLY A 81 -3.09 1.36 41.89
N LYS A 82 -3.14 0.73 40.71
CA LYS A 82 -4.38 0.44 39.99
C LYS A 82 -4.91 -0.97 40.27
N SER A 83 -6.19 -1.18 39.96
CA SER A 83 -6.83 -2.50 40.04
C SER A 83 -6.20 -3.48 39.04
N ALA A 84 -6.31 -4.78 39.33
CA ALA A 84 -5.82 -5.84 38.43
C ALA A 84 -6.40 -5.73 37.00
N GLN A 85 -7.66 -5.33 36.87
CA GLN A 85 -8.29 -5.12 35.56
C GLN A 85 -7.68 -3.94 34.80
N ALA A 86 -7.41 -2.82 35.48
CA ALA A 86 -6.77 -1.67 34.84
C ALA A 86 -5.33 -1.98 34.41
N VAL A 87 -4.59 -2.73 35.24
CA VAL A 87 -3.25 -3.23 34.90
C VAL A 87 -3.30 -4.14 33.65
N LYS A 88 -4.27 -5.06 33.60
CA LYS A 88 -4.48 -5.93 32.43
C LYS A 88 -4.75 -5.12 31.16
N ASN A 89 -5.63 -4.13 31.22
CA ASN A 89 -5.96 -3.29 30.06
C ASN A 89 -4.73 -2.53 29.54
N VAL A 90 -3.90 -1.97 30.44
CA VAL A 90 -2.66 -1.27 30.05
C VAL A 90 -1.68 -2.23 29.37
N ARG A 91 -1.55 -3.47 29.87
CA ARG A 91 -0.69 -4.50 29.24
C ARG A 91 -1.20 -4.94 27.88
N GLU A 92 -2.51 -5.11 27.71
CA GLU A 92 -3.11 -5.44 26.41
C GLU A 92 -2.85 -4.34 25.37
N GLN A 93 -2.98 -3.07 25.77
CA GLN A 93 -2.64 -1.93 24.91
C GLN A 93 -1.15 -1.92 24.55
N LEU A 94 -0.28 -2.14 25.53
CA LEU A 94 1.16 -2.19 25.31
C LEU A 94 1.56 -3.35 24.38
N ALA A 95 0.96 -4.53 24.56
CA ALA A 95 1.16 -5.70 23.72
C ALA A 95 0.70 -5.45 22.28
N ALA A 96 -0.44 -4.76 22.08
CA ALA A 96 -0.91 -4.40 20.75
C ALA A 96 0.07 -3.44 20.04
N VAL A 97 0.56 -2.42 20.74
CA VAL A 97 1.52 -1.45 20.19
C VAL A 97 2.86 -2.11 19.88
N PHE A 98 3.47 -2.82 20.85
CA PHE A 98 4.75 -3.48 20.65
C PHE A 98 4.70 -4.64 19.66
N GLY A 99 3.58 -5.36 19.62
CA GLY A 99 3.33 -6.45 18.67
C GLY A 99 3.33 -6.00 17.21
N THR A 100 3.32 -4.69 16.94
CA THR A 100 3.55 -4.12 15.62
C THR A 100 4.89 -3.39 15.57
N LEU A 101 5.07 -2.38 16.44
CA LEU A 101 6.17 -1.44 16.32
C LEU A 101 7.54 -2.03 16.63
N SER A 102 7.62 -3.14 17.39
CA SER A 102 8.90 -3.75 17.75
C SER A 102 9.25 -5.00 16.93
N MET A 103 8.37 -5.39 16.00
CA MET A 103 8.56 -6.57 15.15
C MET A 103 9.86 -6.57 14.34
N PRO A 104 10.35 -5.44 13.78
CA PRO A 104 11.66 -5.42 13.14
C PRO A 104 12.78 -5.88 14.08
N ILE A 105 12.72 -5.49 15.36
CA ILE A 105 13.73 -5.88 16.37
C ILE A 105 13.63 -7.36 16.67
N VAL A 106 12.41 -7.85 16.96
CA VAL A 106 12.14 -9.26 17.29
C VAL A 106 12.63 -10.18 16.18
N GLN A 107 12.35 -9.83 14.92
CA GLN A 107 12.75 -10.62 13.77
C GLN A 107 14.23 -10.49 13.42
N LEU A 108 14.89 -9.36 13.72
CA LEU A 108 16.34 -9.21 13.53
C LEU A 108 17.18 -10.08 14.48
N GLU A 109 16.62 -10.45 15.63
CA GLU A 109 17.24 -11.41 16.55
C GLU A 109 17.14 -12.85 16.07
N GLN A 110 16.18 -13.14 15.20
CA GLN A 110 16.06 -14.45 14.60
C GLN A 110 17.27 -14.68 13.70
N LYS A 111 17.75 -15.92 13.63
CA LYS A 111 18.89 -16.30 12.78
C LYS A 111 18.53 -16.33 11.28
N ASP A 112 17.37 -15.79 10.92
CA ASP A 112 16.90 -15.68 9.55
C ASP A 112 17.50 -14.43 8.87
N HIS A 113 18.00 -14.62 7.65
CA HIS A 113 18.58 -13.56 6.84
C HIS A 113 17.54 -12.83 5.97
N SER A 114 16.33 -13.37 5.82
CA SER A 114 15.29 -12.80 4.96
C SER A 114 14.88 -11.39 5.37
N LEU A 115 14.83 -11.09 6.68
CA LEU A 115 14.56 -9.72 7.12
C LEU A 115 15.70 -8.76 6.76
N LYS A 116 16.96 -9.17 6.92
CA LYS A 116 18.10 -8.30 6.55
C LYS A 116 18.12 -8.00 5.06
N ALA A 117 17.80 -9.00 4.23
CA ALA A 117 17.63 -8.81 2.80
C ALA A 117 16.49 -7.82 2.51
N TYR A 118 15.36 -7.97 3.20
CA TYR A 118 14.21 -7.07 3.04
C TYR A 118 14.51 -5.63 3.46
N LEU A 119 15.14 -5.41 4.61
CA LEU A 119 15.59 -4.10 5.06
C LEU A 119 16.57 -3.45 4.07
N SER A 120 17.43 -4.26 3.44
CA SER A 120 18.35 -3.76 2.40
C SER A 120 17.59 -3.31 1.15
N VAL A 121 16.56 -4.04 0.73
CA VAL A 121 15.69 -3.64 -0.40
C VAL A 121 14.97 -2.34 -0.08
N ILE A 122 14.33 -2.24 1.09
CA ILE A 122 13.63 -1.02 1.54
C ILE A 122 14.59 0.18 1.58
N SER A 123 15.75 0.02 2.20
CA SER A 123 16.75 1.09 2.29
C SER A 123 17.19 1.57 0.91
N ASN A 124 17.49 0.64 -0.01
CA ASN A 124 17.89 0.97 -1.38
C ASN A 124 16.78 1.69 -2.16
N LEU A 125 15.53 1.23 -2.07
CA LEU A 125 14.39 1.88 -2.72
C LEU A 125 14.17 3.30 -2.17
N TYR A 126 14.24 3.46 -0.85
CA TYR A 126 14.05 4.75 -0.21
C TYR A 126 15.17 5.74 -0.58
N ARG A 127 16.42 5.28 -0.53
CA ARG A 127 17.61 6.10 -0.82
C ARG A 127 17.62 6.63 -2.26
N ARG A 128 17.14 5.84 -3.22
CA ARG A 128 17.02 6.29 -4.62
C ARG A 128 16.18 7.55 -4.78
N PHE A 129 15.11 7.70 -4.01
CA PHE A 129 14.34 8.95 -4.03
C PHE A 129 15.03 10.08 -3.28
N LEU A 130 15.76 9.78 -2.21
CA LEU A 130 16.53 10.80 -1.50
C LEU A 130 17.73 11.32 -2.29
N GLU A 131 18.20 10.55 -3.27
CA GLU A 131 19.23 10.98 -4.23
C GLU A 131 18.68 11.99 -5.25
N ASP A 132 17.36 12.08 -5.43
CA ASP A 132 16.75 13.14 -6.23
C ASP A 132 16.79 14.47 -5.45
N GLU A 133 17.43 15.49 -6.04
CA GLU A 133 17.66 16.77 -5.39
C GLU A 133 16.35 17.49 -5.03
N LYS A 134 15.30 17.39 -5.86
CA LYS A 134 14.02 18.05 -5.61
C LYS A 134 13.27 17.37 -4.46
N VAL A 135 13.30 16.04 -4.42
CA VAL A 135 12.72 15.27 -3.32
C VAL A 135 13.46 15.59 -2.02
N ALA A 136 14.79 15.61 -2.04
CA ALA A 136 15.61 15.95 -0.88
C ALA A 136 15.33 17.37 -0.36
N GLU A 137 15.20 18.35 -1.26
CA GLU A 137 14.84 19.73 -0.93
C GLU A 137 13.46 19.83 -0.27
N LYS A 138 12.42 19.27 -0.91
CA LYS A 138 11.05 19.26 -0.39
C LYS A 138 10.92 18.55 0.97
N LEU A 139 11.68 17.48 1.18
CA LEU A 139 11.70 16.79 2.47
C LEU A 139 12.33 17.63 3.57
N LYS A 140 13.40 18.37 3.26
CA LYS A 140 14.06 19.29 4.20
C LYS A 140 13.10 20.42 4.62
N GLU A 141 12.35 20.98 3.67
CA GLU A 141 11.31 21.99 3.95
C GLU A 141 10.19 21.46 4.83
N SER A 142 9.88 20.17 4.72
CA SER A 142 8.80 19.52 5.47
C SER A 142 9.14 19.24 6.94
N GLY A 143 10.39 19.47 7.36
CA GLY A 143 10.82 19.31 8.75
C GLY A 143 10.90 17.85 9.24
N TYR A 144 10.78 16.87 8.33
CA TYR A 144 11.03 15.48 8.64
C TYR A 144 12.53 15.17 8.54
N LEU A 145 13.02 14.36 9.47
CA LEU A 145 14.38 13.85 9.43
C LEU A 145 14.51 12.84 8.28
N THR A 146 15.39 13.17 7.33
CA THR A 146 15.64 12.39 6.10
C THR A 146 16.66 11.29 6.29
N ASP A 147 17.27 11.17 7.46
CA ASP A 147 18.40 10.28 7.72
C ASP A 147 17.99 8.88 8.22
N LEU A 148 16.71 8.66 8.53
CA LEU A 148 16.18 7.34 8.91
C LEU A 148 15.53 6.64 7.72
N ASP A 149 16.13 5.52 7.32
CA ASP A 149 15.54 4.60 6.37
C ASP A 149 14.37 3.86 7.05
N PRO A 150 13.25 3.58 6.35
CA PRO A 150 12.14 2.82 6.90
C PRO A 150 12.56 1.43 7.40
N LEU A 151 11.84 0.90 8.39
CA LEU A 151 12.05 -0.47 8.86
C LEU A 151 10.97 -1.40 8.33
N GLY A 152 11.38 -2.44 7.62
CA GLY A 152 10.53 -3.56 7.21
C GLY A 152 10.35 -4.58 8.32
N PHE A 153 9.26 -5.33 8.26
CA PHE A 153 9.04 -6.55 9.04
C PHE A 153 8.00 -7.44 8.37
N PHE A 154 8.00 -8.72 8.74
CA PHE A 154 7.01 -9.68 8.27
C PHE A 154 5.81 -9.78 9.21
N VAL A 155 4.62 -10.02 8.67
CA VAL A 155 3.38 -10.24 9.42
C VAL A 155 2.73 -11.55 9.01
N ASP A 156 2.03 -12.16 9.96
CA ASP A 156 1.12 -13.28 9.69
C ASP A 156 -0.25 -12.70 9.31
N SER A 157 -0.39 -12.31 8.04
CA SER A 157 -1.65 -11.85 7.45
C SER A 157 -1.72 -12.30 5.99
N ASP A 158 -2.94 -12.54 5.51
CA ASP A 158 -3.23 -12.78 4.09
C ASP A 158 -3.41 -11.45 3.31
N ASP A 159 -3.33 -10.29 3.99
CA ASP A 159 -3.50 -8.96 3.40
C ASP A 159 -2.29 -8.55 2.53
N GLU A 160 -2.43 -7.49 1.74
CA GLU A 160 -1.32 -6.89 0.98
C GLU A 160 -0.30 -6.21 1.92
N PRO A 161 0.94 -5.96 1.46
CA PRO A 161 1.87 -5.12 2.22
C PRO A 161 1.25 -3.77 2.58
N TYR A 162 1.68 -3.19 3.68
CA TYR A 162 1.19 -1.89 4.12
C TYR A 162 2.24 -1.06 4.83
N THR A 163 2.10 0.25 4.72
CA THR A 163 2.96 1.24 5.37
C THR A 163 2.29 1.83 6.61
N ILE A 164 2.99 1.77 7.73
CA ILE A 164 2.72 2.61 8.91
C ILE A 164 3.50 3.91 8.70
N ALA A 165 2.76 4.97 8.38
CA ALA A 165 3.33 6.29 8.12
C ALA A 165 4.06 6.85 9.35
N PRO A 166 5.15 7.62 9.14
CA PRO A 166 5.85 8.29 10.22
C PRO A 166 4.94 9.35 10.86
N THR A 167 5.13 9.59 12.15
CA THR A 167 4.46 10.66 12.89
C THR A 167 5.50 11.66 13.41
N ARG A 168 5.04 12.78 14.01
CA ARG A 168 5.96 13.71 14.67
C ARG A 168 6.66 13.09 15.88
N ASP A 169 5.96 12.23 16.62
CA ASP A 169 6.49 11.60 17.84
C ASP A 169 7.37 10.38 17.53
N MET A 170 7.14 9.75 16.38
CA MET A 170 7.96 8.64 15.87
C MET A 170 8.19 8.85 14.37
N PRO A 171 9.25 9.60 13.98
CA PRO A 171 9.51 10.01 12.60
C PRO A 171 10.13 8.87 11.76
N LEU A 172 9.71 7.63 12.02
CA LEU A 172 10.14 6.41 11.36
C LEU A 172 8.91 5.73 10.72
N ALA A 173 9.03 5.41 9.44
CA ALA A 173 8.03 4.60 8.75
C ALA A 173 8.31 3.12 8.94
N PHE A 174 7.25 2.31 9.02
CA PHE A 174 7.36 0.85 9.06
C PHE A 174 6.63 0.23 7.87
N ILE A 175 7.20 -0.82 7.31
CA ILE A 175 6.66 -1.49 6.13
C ILE A 175 6.43 -2.95 6.47
N ALA A 176 5.16 -3.29 6.65
CA ALA A 176 4.73 -4.63 6.96
C ALA A 176 4.51 -5.41 5.67
N LYS A 177 4.94 -6.67 5.66
CA LYS A 177 4.80 -7.56 4.51
C LYS A 177 4.35 -8.93 4.97
N PRO A 178 3.45 -9.62 4.25
CA PRO A 178 3.13 -11.00 4.59
C PRO A 178 4.39 -11.87 4.56
N VAL A 179 4.59 -12.68 5.60
CA VAL A 179 5.78 -13.51 5.79
C VAL A 179 5.99 -14.53 4.65
N GLN A 180 4.91 -14.94 4.00
CA GLN A 180 4.92 -15.82 2.83
C GLN A 180 5.77 -15.26 1.69
N TYR A 181 5.95 -13.94 1.64
CA TYR A 181 6.66 -13.28 0.57
C TYR A 181 8.18 -13.32 0.78
N ALA A 182 8.66 -13.66 1.98
CA ALA A 182 10.07 -13.55 2.38
C ALA A 182 11.05 -14.25 1.42
N ASP A 183 10.63 -15.38 0.85
CA ASP A 183 11.51 -16.21 0.01
C ASP A 183 11.22 -16.08 -1.48
N PHE A 184 10.44 -15.08 -1.91
CA PHE A 184 10.05 -14.93 -3.31
C PHE A 184 10.26 -13.51 -3.84
N ALA A 185 11.46 -13.30 -4.39
CA ALA A 185 11.95 -12.02 -4.91
C ALA A 185 10.97 -11.26 -5.85
N PRO A 186 10.18 -11.89 -6.74
CA PRO A 186 9.20 -11.15 -7.55
C PRO A 186 8.18 -10.37 -6.74
N LEU A 187 7.87 -10.80 -5.50
CA LEU A 187 6.96 -10.08 -4.61
C LEU A 187 7.65 -8.97 -3.84
N TYR A 188 8.96 -8.77 -4.01
CA TYR A 188 9.65 -7.57 -3.52
C TYR A 188 9.51 -6.39 -4.46
N PHE A 189 9.06 -6.62 -5.70
CA PHE A 189 8.89 -5.52 -6.62
C PHE A 189 7.71 -4.61 -6.27
N ILE A 190 6.69 -5.12 -5.58
CA ILE A 190 5.58 -4.27 -5.14
C ILE A 190 5.98 -3.27 -4.03
N GLU A 191 7.14 -3.45 -3.38
CA GLU A 191 7.60 -2.57 -2.30
C GLU A 191 7.89 -1.14 -2.77
N GLY A 192 8.10 -0.94 -4.07
CA GLY A 192 8.20 0.42 -4.62
C GLY A 192 6.94 1.26 -4.35
N HIS A 193 5.78 0.62 -4.21
CA HIS A 193 4.52 1.27 -3.83
C HIS A 193 4.55 1.75 -2.38
N GLU A 194 4.93 0.88 -1.44
CA GLU A 194 5.00 1.20 -0.01
C GLU A 194 6.12 2.20 0.29
N VAL A 195 7.36 1.83 -0.07
CA VAL A 195 8.56 2.61 0.21
C VAL A 195 8.57 3.92 -0.56
N GLY A 196 8.19 3.88 -1.84
CA GLY A 196 8.26 5.04 -2.71
C GLY A 196 7.05 5.93 -2.64
N GLY A 197 5.87 5.35 -2.54
CA GLY A 197 4.62 6.09 -2.50
C GLY A 197 4.28 6.57 -1.10
N HIS A 198 3.87 5.65 -0.23
CA HIS A 198 3.30 5.99 1.07
C HIS A 198 4.30 6.69 2.00
N VAL A 199 5.57 6.26 2.01
CA VAL A 199 6.59 6.93 2.84
C VAL A 199 6.89 8.35 2.34
N LEU A 200 6.99 8.58 1.02
CA LEU A 200 7.27 9.93 0.51
C LEU A 200 6.07 10.86 0.68
N LEU A 201 4.87 10.40 0.31
CA LEU A 201 3.63 11.17 0.45
C LEU A 201 3.37 11.62 1.89
N SER A 202 3.74 10.79 2.87
CA SER A 202 3.56 11.13 4.28
C SER A 202 4.63 12.10 4.82
N LYS A 203 5.81 12.15 4.20
CA LYS A 203 6.91 13.03 4.63
C LYS A 203 6.94 14.37 3.91
N ILE A 204 6.39 14.50 2.69
CA ILE A 204 6.39 15.78 1.95
C ILE A 204 5.09 16.55 2.23
N THR A 205 5.20 17.68 2.92
CA THR A 205 4.07 18.51 3.33
C THR A 205 3.33 19.06 2.11
N GLY A 206 2.01 18.86 2.07
CA GLY A 206 1.14 19.39 1.01
C GLY A 206 1.12 18.58 -0.29
N PHE A 207 2.01 17.59 -0.44
CA PHE A 207 2.16 16.85 -1.69
C PHE A 207 0.95 15.97 -2.01
N SER A 208 0.32 15.36 -1.01
CA SER A 208 -0.93 14.60 -1.20
C SER A 208 -2.06 15.46 -1.78
N THR A 209 -2.15 16.73 -1.36
CA THR A 209 -3.12 17.70 -1.91
C THR A 209 -2.77 18.07 -3.35
N GLU A 210 -1.49 18.24 -3.66
CA GLU A 210 -1.01 18.55 -5.01
C GLU A 210 -1.37 17.43 -6.00
N VAL A 211 -1.05 16.17 -5.65
CA VAL A 211 -1.40 14.99 -6.47
C VAL A 211 -2.91 14.89 -6.68
N ARG A 212 -3.71 15.12 -5.63
CA ARG A 212 -5.17 15.13 -5.71
C ARG A 212 -5.69 16.16 -6.72
N GLU A 213 -5.14 17.37 -6.71
CA GLU A 213 -5.54 18.43 -7.63
C GLU A 213 -5.09 18.15 -9.08
N LEU A 214 -3.95 17.50 -9.28
CA LEU A 214 -3.50 17.05 -10.60
C LEU A 214 -4.45 16.02 -11.19
N LEU A 215 -4.92 15.06 -10.40
CA LEU A 215 -5.89 14.08 -10.87
C LEU A 215 -7.28 14.69 -11.12
N ARG A 216 -7.69 15.70 -10.36
CA ARG A 216 -8.89 16.49 -10.72
C ARG A 216 -8.71 17.26 -12.02
N LYS A 217 -7.49 17.75 -12.28
CA LYS A 217 -7.13 18.41 -13.55
C LYS A 217 -7.17 17.44 -14.72
N SER A 218 -6.71 16.19 -14.57
CA SER A 218 -6.78 15.17 -15.63
C SER A 218 -8.24 14.88 -16.03
N VAL A 219 -9.14 14.72 -15.05
CA VAL A 219 -10.58 14.53 -15.32
C VAL A 219 -11.17 15.72 -16.10
N ARG A 220 -10.89 16.95 -15.67
CA ARG A 220 -11.36 18.16 -16.35
C ARG A 220 -10.83 18.29 -17.78
N LYS A 221 -9.56 17.96 -18.01
CA LYS A 221 -8.94 18.04 -19.35
C LYS A 221 -9.51 16.98 -20.28
N THR A 222 -9.65 15.75 -19.80
CA THR A 222 -10.22 14.62 -20.56
C THR A 222 -11.69 14.91 -20.92
N LEU A 223 -12.46 15.50 -20.00
CA LEU A 223 -13.83 15.94 -20.29
C LEU A 223 -13.88 17.02 -21.39
N ARG A 224 -13.03 18.05 -21.32
CA ARG A 224 -12.97 19.12 -22.34
C ARG A 224 -12.55 18.62 -23.71
N ALA A 225 -11.73 17.57 -23.77
CA ALA A 225 -11.33 16.91 -25.00
C ALA A 225 -12.46 16.07 -25.63
N GLY A 226 -13.60 15.89 -24.94
CA GLY A 226 -14.72 15.09 -25.43
C GLY A 226 -14.48 13.58 -25.37
N THR A 227 -13.42 13.13 -24.69
CA THR A 227 -13.06 11.71 -24.57
C THR A 227 -13.73 11.01 -23.39
N LEU A 228 -14.28 11.77 -22.43
CA LEU A 228 -15.18 11.23 -21.40
C LEU A 228 -16.63 11.39 -21.85
N PRO A 229 -17.51 10.41 -21.57
CA PRO A 229 -18.93 10.52 -21.87
C PRO A 229 -19.53 11.71 -21.13
N SER A 230 -20.23 12.54 -21.89
CA SER A 230 -21.07 13.62 -21.35
C SER A 230 -22.36 13.00 -20.81
N GLY A 231 -22.61 13.05 -19.51
CA GLY A 231 -23.83 12.48 -18.93
C GLY A 231 -23.88 12.48 -17.40
N SER A 232 -24.88 11.78 -16.87
CA SER A 232 -25.05 11.53 -15.44
C SER A 232 -24.82 10.05 -15.10
N ALA A 233 -24.03 9.79 -14.06
CA ALA A 233 -23.95 8.49 -13.41
C ALA A 233 -25.15 8.33 -12.45
N ARG A 234 -25.86 7.22 -12.55
CA ARG A 234 -26.95 6.87 -11.62
C ARG A 234 -26.37 6.18 -10.39
N VAL A 235 -26.51 6.81 -9.24
CA VAL A 235 -26.05 6.30 -7.95
C VAL A 235 -27.24 5.79 -7.14
N LYS A 236 -27.26 4.50 -6.78
CA LYS A 236 -28.27 3.95 -5.86
C LYS A 236 -28.13 4.55 -4.46
N VAL A 237 -29.21 5.09 -3.90
CA VAL A 237 -29.27 5.70 -2.55
C VAL A 237 -29.79 4.66 -1.53
N PRO A 238 -29.40 4.69 -0.24
CA PRO A 238 -29.84 3.66 0.70
C PRO A 238 -31.35 3.75 0.87
N ARG A 239 -31.98 2.59 1.11
CA ARG A 239 -33.42 2.53 1.34
C ARG A 239 -33.74 3.27 2.64
N LYS A 240 -34.46 4.40 2.57
CA LYS A 240 -35.08 4.99 3.76
C LYS A 240 -36.12 4.00 4.32
N PRO A 241 -36.21 3.80 5.65
CA PRO A 241 -37.29 3.02 6.25
C PRO A 241 -38.65 3.54 5.75
N GLY A 242 -39.49 2.66 5.22
CA GLY A 242 -40.84 3.00 4.71
C GLY A 242 -40.98 3.23 3.20
N LEU A 243 -39.89 3.29 2.41
CA LEU A 243 -39.97 3.38 0.94
C LEU A 243 -39.95 1.99 0.29
N PHE A 244 -40.87 1.73 -0.65
CA PHE A 244 -40.94 0.47 -1.41
C PHE A 244 -39.96 0.40 -2.60
N ARG A 245 -39.40 1.54 -3.03
CA ARG A 245 -38.38 1.62 -4.10
C ARG A 245 -37.13 2.35 -3.58
N ARG A 246 -35.94 1.87 -3.93
CA ARG A 246 -34.66 2.55 -3.63
C ARG A 246 -34.54 3.79 -4.54
N PRO A 247 -34.37 5.01 -4.00
CA PRO A 247 -34.16 6.18 -4.84
C PRO A 247 -32.79 6.09 -5.53
N TYR A 248 -32.70 6.63 -6.75
CA TYR A 248 -31.43 6.87 -7.43
C TYR A 248 -31.15 8.38 -7.41
N LYS A 249 -29.87 8.75 -7.31
CA LYS A 249 -29.41 10.12 -7.50
C LYS A 249 -28.60 10.17 -8.78
N GLU A 250 -28.94 11.10 -9.67
CA GLU A 250 -28.11 11.39 -10.84
C GLU A 250 -27.02 12.40 -10.47
N VAL A 251 -25.78 12.08 -10.80
CA VAL A 251 -24.60 12.92 -10.57
C VAL A 251 -23.86 13.05 -11.88
N ALA A 252 -23.37 14.24 -12.25
CA ALA A 252 -22.56 14.39 -13.46
C ALA A 252 -21.34 13.45 -13.42
N VAL A 253 -21.07 12.74 -14.52
CA VAL A 253 -19.95 11.78 -14.62
C VAL A 253 -18.62 12.43 -14.25
N SER A 254 -18.40 13.67 -14.68
CA SER A 254 -17.19 14.43 -14.38
C SER A 254 -17.01 14.72 -12.89
N THR A 255 -18.09 15.07 -12.18
CA THR A 255 -18.06 15.27 -10.73
C THR A 255 -17.76 13.96 -10.01
N PHE A 256 -18.41 12.87 -10.42
CA PHE A 256 -18.17 11.55 -9.85
C PHE A 256 -16.72 11.11 -10.04
N LEU A 257 -16.20 11.13 -11.28
CA LEU A 257 -14.83 10.75 -11.59
C LEU A 257 -13.79 11.65 -10.92
N SER A 258 -14.05 12.95 -10.78
CA SER A 258 -13.15 13.87 -10.07
C SER A 258 -12.97 13.48 -8.61
N GLU A 259 -14.04 13.05 -7.93
CA GLU A 259 -13.95 12.59 -6.54
C GLU A 259 -13.36 11.18 -6.45
N VAL A 260 -13.69 10.27 -7.37
CA VAL A 260 -13.07 8.93 -7.44
C VAL A 260 -11.55 9.04 -7.58
N PHE A 261 -11.06 9.78 -8.57
CA PHE A 261 -9.63 9.92 -8.81
C PHE A 261 -8.93 10.72 -7.71
N ALA A 262 -9.63 11.67 -7.08
CA ALA A 262 -9.14 12.34 -5.88
C ALA A 262 -9.00 11.38 -4.69
N THR A 263 -9.94 10.45 -4.49
CA THR A 263 -9.86 9.41 -3.47
C THR A 263 -8.72 8.43 -3.74
N TRP A 264 -8.48 8.11 -5.01
CA TRP A 264 -7.42 7.20 -5.46
C TRP A 264 -6.04 7.83 -5.61
N SER A 265 -5.90 9.12 -5.27
CA SER A 265 -4.69 9.88 -5.62
C SER A 265 -3.44 9.33 -4.97
N GLN A 266 -3.56 8.87 -3.72
CA GLN A 266 -2.47 8.26 -3.00
C GLN A 266 -2.02 6.97 -3.69
N GLU A 267 -2.94 6.03 -3.92
CA GLU A 267 -2.63 4.73 -4.51
C GLU A 267 -2.04 4.83 -5.91
N LEU A 268 -2.59 5.70 -6.78
CA LEU A 268 -2.06 5.90 -8.13
C LEU A 268 -0.67 6.54 -8.11
N PHE A 269 -0.42 7.47 -7.19
CA PHE A 269 0.92 8.02 -7.01
C PHE A 269 1.90 6.96 -6.51
N CYS A 270 1.49 6.13 -5.54
CA CYS A 270 2.30 5.03 -5.06
C CYS A 270 2.64 4.04 -6.17
N ASP A 271 1.68 3.71 -7.05
CA ASP A 271 1.92 2.88 -8.23
C ASP A 271 2.95 3.53 -9.18
N ALA A 272 2.85 4.84 -9.43
CA ALA A 272 3.84 5.57 -10.23
C ALA A 272 5.25 5.52 -9.61
N CYS A 273 5.37 5.72 -8.29
CA CYS A 273 6.63 5.56 -7.56
C CYS A 273 7.18 4.14 -7.65
N GLY A 274 6.31 3.13 -7.63
CA GLY A 274 6.67 1.74 -7.89
C GLY A 274 7.33 1.57 -9.25
N VAL A 275 6.70 2.11 -10.29
CA VAL A 275 7.24 2.11 -11.65
C VAL A 275 8.55 2.89 -11.75
N LEU A 276 8.68 4.05 -11.12
CA LEU A 276 9.91 4.85 -11.15
C LEU A 276 11.12 4.11 -10.56
N ASN A 277 10.93 3.31 -9.50
CA ASN A 277 12.04 2.55 -8.91
C ASN A 277 12.43 1.30 -9.67
N LEU A 278 11.42 0.57 -10.14
CA LEU A 278 11.56 -0.84 -10.51
C LEU A 278 11.13 -1.11 -11.95
N GLY A 279 10.62 -0.10 -12.63
CA GLY A 279 10.22 -0.16 -14.03
C GLY A 279 9.22 -1.29 -14.29
N PRO A 280 9.40 -2.05 -15.39
CA PRO A 280 8.50 -3.16 -15.74
C PRO A 280 8.37 -4.25 -14.66
N ALA A 281 9.38 -4.41 -13.80
CA ALA A 281 9.36 -5.42 -12.74
C ALA A 281 8.27 -5.11 -11.70
N TYR A 282 8.02 -3.83 -11.42
CA TYR A 282 6.92 -3.39 -10.56
C TYR A 282 5.57 -3.82 -11.14
N VAL A 283 5.30 -3.46 -12.39
CA VAL A 283 4.02 -3.74 -13.06
C VAL A 283 3.76 -5.25 -13.13
N ASN A 284 4.80 -6.03 -13.42
CA ASN A 284 4.71 -7.47 -13.38
C ASN A 284 4.39 -8.01 -11.98
N GLY A 285 5.08 -7.52 -10.94
CA GLY A 285 4.80 -7.88 -9.55
C GLY A 285 3.37 -7.54 -9.12
N LEU A 286 2.90 -6.35 -9.50
CA LEU A 286 1.54 -5.85 -9.24
C LEU A 286 0.49 -6.78 -9.88
N ILE A 287 0.65 -7.14 -11.17
CA ILE A 287 -0.26 -8.07 -11.85
C ILE A 287 -0.32 -9.42 -11.12
N LEU A 288 0.84 -9.97 -10.74
CA LEU A 288 0.92 -11.26 -10.07
C LEU A 288 0.26 -11.23 -8.69
N VAL A 289 0.57 -10.23 -7.86
CA VAL A 289 0.06 -10.12 -6.50
C VAL A 289 -1.45 -9.90 -6.51
N LEU A 290 -1.93 -8.85 -7.20
CA LEU A 290 -3.36 -8.51 -7.22
C LEU A 290 -4.20 -9.65 -7.81
N SER A 291 -3.70 -10.33 -8.85
CA SER A 291 -4.42 -11.47 -9.41
C SER A 291 -4.49 -12.63 -8.43
N GLN A 292 -3.48 -12.88 -7.58
CA GLN A 292 -3.48 -14.03 -6.68
C GLN A 292 -4.15 -13.76 -5.33
N THR A 293 -4.14 -12.53 -4.82
CA THR A 293 -4.85 -12.13 -3.59
C THR A 293 -6.36 -12.06 -3.81
N ASN A 294 -6.80 -11.84 -5.05
CA ASN A 294 -8.22 -11.90 -5.39
C ASN A 294 -8.79 -13.33 -5.30
N ARG A 295 -9.95 -13.49 -4.66
CA ARG A 295 -10.65 -14.79 -4.52
C ARG A 295 -10.90 -15.52 -5.86
N LYS A 296 -11.14 -14.77 -6.94
CA LYS A 296 -11.37 -15.32 -8.29
C LYS A 296 -10.07 -15.62 -9.05
N ARG A 297 -8.92 -15.34 -8.43
CA ARG A 297 -7.58 -15.43 -9.00
C ARG A 297 -7.41 -14.67 -10.31
N LYS A 298 -7.98 -13.47 -10.34
CA LYS A 298 -8.01 -12.55 -11.48
C LYS A 298 -7.97 -11.12 -10.97
N LEU A 299 -7.48 -10.21 -11.81
CA LEU A 299 -7.56 -8.79 -11.50
C LEU A 299 -9.03 -8.35 -11.34
N SER A 300 -9.30 -7.65 -10.24
CA SER A 300 -10.63 -7.13 -9.92
C SER A 300 -11.05 -6.03 -10.89
N ARG A 301 -12.27 -6.18 -11.43
CA ARG A 301 -13.02 -5.11 -12.11
C ARG A 301 -14.06 -4.45 -11.21
N THR A 302 -14.08 -4.84 -9.93
CA THR A 302 -15.07 -4.42 -8.94
C THR A 302 -14.42 -3.65 -7.80
N SER A 303 -15.08 -2.60 -7.33
CA SER A 303 -14.65 -1.77 -6.20
C SER A 303 -15.85 -1.49 -5.31
N SER A 304 -15.64 -1.30 -4.02
CA SER A 304 -16.73 -1.01 -3.10
C SER A 304 -17.16 0.47 -3.20
N PHE A 305 -18.45 0.70 -3.02
CA PHE A 305 -19.06 2.01 -2.93
C PHE A 305 -20.11 1.98 -1.82
N SER A 306 -19.94 2.85 -0.82
CA SER A 306 -20.94 3.07 0.20
C SER A 306 -21.31 4.55 0.26
N LEU A 307 -22.55 4.83 0.69
CA LEU A 307 -23.02 6.22 0.74
C LEU A 307 -22.51 6.96 1.98
N VAL A 308 -21.99 6.22 2.95
CA VAL A 308 -21.39 6.77 4.19
C VAL A 308 -19.90 7.00 3.99
N ASN A 309 -19.20 6.03 3.38
CA ASN A 309 -17.74 6.04 3.26
C ASN A 309 -17.27 6.43 1.85
N GLY A 310 -18.18 6.62 0.90
CA GLY A 310 -17.86 6.95 -0.49
C GLY A 310 -17.33 5.74 -1.27
N VAL A 311 -16.47 6.02 -2.24
CA VAL A 311 -15.77 5.03 -3.05
C VAL A 311 -14.61 4.45 -2.24
N SER A 312 -14.31 3.17 -2.43
CA SER A 312 -13.08 2.53 -1.92
C SER A 312 -11.86 3.40 -2.15
N THR A 313 -10.97 3.48 -1.16
CA THR A 313 -9.67 4.15 -1.28
C THR A 313 -8.76 3.45 -2.29
N HIS A 314 -8.91 2.13 -2.47
CA HIS A 314 -8.17 1.37 -3.46
C HIS A 314 -8.85 1.42 -4.84
N PRO A 315 -8.11 1.79 -5.91
CA PRO A 315 -8.58 1.68 -7.28
C PRO A 315 -8.86 0.24 -7.69
N PHE A 316 -9.57 0.05 -8.80
CA PHE A 316 -9.68 -1.27 -9.41
C PHE A 316 -8.28 -1.80 -9.78
N ASP A 317 -8.00 -3.07 -9.51
CA ASP A 317 -6.73 -3.72 -9.90
C ASP A 317 -6.39 -3.49 -11.37
N ILE A 318 -7.41 -3.59 -12.23
CA ILE A 318 -7.29 -3.37 -13.68
C ILE A 318 -6.86 -1.94 -14.00
N LEU A 319 -7.39 -0.94 -13.29
CA LEU A 319 -6.98 0.46 -13.48
C LEU A 319 -5.58 0.72 -12.95
N ARG A 320 -5.18 0.10 -11.82
CA ARG A 320 -3.81 0.20 -11.29
C ARG A 320 -2.79 -0.30 -12.32
N VAL A 321 -3.07 -1.45 -12.94
CA VAL A 321 -2.23 -2.02 -14.01
C VAL A 321 -2.22 -1.13 -15.26
N MET A 322 -3.39 -0.68 -15.74
CA MET A 322 -3.46 0.23 -16.90
C MET A 322 -2.68 1.51 -16.66
N PHE A 323 -2.81 2.09 -15.47
CA PHE A 323 -2.09 3.30 -15.07
C PHE A 323 -0.58 3.06 -15.03
N SER A 324 -0.14 1.96 -14.42
CA SER A 324 1.28 1.63 -14.35
C SER A 324 1.90 1.38 -15.73
N ILE A 325 1.16 0.76 -16.66
CA ILE A 325 1.59 0.62 -18.08
C ILE A 325 1.65 1.98 -18.76
N ALA A 326 0.68 2.87 -18.51
CA ALA A 326 0.71 4.23 -19.06
C ALA A 326 1.93 5.03 -18.54
N VAL A 327 2.29 4.87 -17.26
CA VAL A 327 3.53 5.44 -16.69
C VAL A 327 4.77 4.90 -17.42
N LEU A 328 4.87 3.58 -17.64
CA LEU A 328 5.98 2.99 -18.41
C LEU A 328 6.10 3.57 -19.83
N LYS A 329 4.97 3.74 -20.51
CA LYS A 329 4.92 4.38 -21.84
C LYS A 329 5.47 5.81 -21.79
N ARG A 330 5.11 6.58 -20.76
CA ARG A 330 5.62 7.95 -20.56
C ARG A 330 7.12 8.00 -20.26
N LEU A 331 7.63 6.99 -19.58
CA LEU A 331 9.07 6.84 -19.30
C LEU A 331 9.86 6.27 -20.48
N ASN A 332 9.24 6.12 -21.66
CA ASN A 332 9.85 5.55 -22.87
C ASN A 332 10.44 4.16 -22.63
N CYS A 333 9.74 3.32 -21.84
CA CYS A 333 10.12 1.92 -21.70
C CYS A 333 10.02 1.21 -23.06
N SER A 334 10.80 0.14 -23.24
CA SER A 334 10.80 -0.63 -24.49
C SER A 334 9.40 -1.16 -24.84
N ASP A 335 8.95 -0.92 -26.08
CA ASP A 335 7.66 -1.38 -26.60
C ASP A 335 7.48 -2.89 -26.40
N ARG A 336 8.53 -3.68 -26.60
CA ARG A 336 8.49 -5.13 -26.37
C ARG A 336 8.08 -5.48 -24.94
N TYR A 337 8.63 -4.78 -23.94
CA TYR A 337 8.29 -5.03 -22.54
C TYR A 337 6.86 -4.62 -22.22
N ILE A 338 6.40 -3.52 -22.81
CA ILE A 338 5.01 -3.06 -22.70
C ILE A 338 4.06 -4.09 -23.32
N GLU A 339 4.37 -4.61 -24.51
CA GLU A 339 3.58 -5.65 -25.19
C GLU A 339 3.49 -6.92 -24.35
N GLU A 340 4.60 -7.40 -23.79
CA GLU A 340 4.60 -8.59 -22.92
C GLU A 340 3.77 -8.36 -21.63
N LEU A 341 3.84 -7.16 -21.05
CA LEU A 341 2.99 -6.79 -19.91
C LEU A 341 1.52 -6.71 -20.29
N GLU A 342 1.18 -6.18 -21.46
CA GLU A 342 -0.20 -6.10 -21.96
C GLU A 342 -0.79 -7.50 -22.26
N VAL A 343 0.02 -8.43 -22.78
CA VAL A 343 -0.38 -9.84 -22.93
C VAL A 343 -0.67 -10.45 -21.56
N ARG A 344 0.29 -10.33 -20.63
CA ARG A 344 0.14 -10.86 -19.26
C ARG A 344 -1.05 -10.24 -18.52
N PHE A 345 -1.29 -8.94 -18.72
CA PHE A 345 -2.44 -8.23 -18.16
C PHE A 345 -3.77 -8.83 -18.65
N LYS A 346 -3.89 -9.13 -19.95
CA LYS A 346 -5.06 -9.81 -20.50
C LYS A 346 -5.22 -11.22 -19.91
N GLU A 347 -4.14 -11.98 -19.80
CA GLU A 347 -4.15 -13.31 -19.19
C GLU A 347 -4.61 -13.27 -17.72
N ALA A 348 -4.14 -12.30 -16.94
CA ALA A 348 -4.55 -12.06 -15.56
C ALA A 348 -6.02 -11.63 -15.40
N CYS A 349 -6.63 -11.10 -16.46
CA CYS A 349 -8.07 -10.85 -16.56
C CYS A 349 -8.88 -12.10 -17.03
N GLY A 350 -8.21 -13.19 -17.42
CA GLY A 350 -8.83 -14.39 -17.99
C GLY A 350 -8.85 -14.45 -19.51
N GLY A 351 -7.91 -13.78 -20.17
CA GLY A 351 -7.67 -13.81 -21.62
C GLY A 351 -8.05 -12.52 -22.35
N ASN A 352 -8.96 -11.73 -21.80
CA ASN A 352 -9.40 -10.44 -22.35
C ASN A 352 -9.63 -9.43 -21.24
N LEU A 353 -9.51 -8.14 -21.56
CA LEU A 353 -9.93 -7.07 -20.64
C LEU A 353 -11.46 -7.07 -20.50
N PRO A 354 -12.00 -6.77 -19.31
CA PRO A 354 -13.44 -6.60 -19.18
C PRO A 354 -13.90 -5.35 -19.94
N GLN A 355 -15.16 -5.37 -20.38
CA GLN A 355 -15.77 -4.20 -21.01
C GLN A 355 -16.13 -3.13 -19.98
N GLU A 356 -16.48 -3.53 -18.75
CA GLU A 356 -17.01 -2.61 -17.74
C GLU A 356 -16.30 -2.73 -16.40
N LEU A 357 -16.21 -1.59 -15.71
CA LEU A 357 -15.88 -1.44 -14.30
C LEU A 357 -17.14 -1.23 -13.46
N ILE A 358 -17.20 -1.89 -12.30
CA ILE A 358 -18.43 -1.94 -11.49
C ILE A 358 -18.13 -1.55 -10.04
N TRP A 359 -18.77 -0.49 -9.57
CA TRP A 359 -18.84 -0.21 -8.13
C TRP A 359 -19.98 -0.99 -7.51
N LEU A 360 -19.69 -1.76 -6.46
CA LEU A 360 -20.64 -2.57 -5.71
C LEU A 360 -21.10 -1.83 -4.46
N ASN A 361 -22.39 -1.93 -4.12
CA ASN A 361 -22.91 -1.42 -2.86
C ASN A 361 -22.57 -2.36 -1.68
N ALA A 362 -23.00 -2.00 -0.47
CA ALA A 362 -22.76 -2.77 0.75
C ALA A 362 -23.37 -4.19 0.79
N ILE A 363 -24.17 -4.58 -0.21
CA ILE A 363 -24.73 -5.93 -0.35
C ILE A 363 -24.26 -6.62 -1.65
N ASP A 364 -23.11 -6.19 -2.17
CA ASP A 364 -22.46 -6.73 -3.38
C ASP A 364 -23.28 -6.63 -4.68
N GLU A 365 -24.24 -5.69 -4.75
CA GLU A 365 -24.96 -5.40 -6.00
C GLU A 365 -24.34 -4.22 -6.76
N PRO A 366 -24.36 -4.21 -8.10
CA PRO A 366 -23.93 -3.07 -8.90
C PRO A 366 -24.66 -1.78 -8.50
N ALA A 367 -23.88 -0.78 -8.09
CA ALA A 367 -24.30 0.57 -7.78
C ALA A 367 -24.06 1.52 -8.94
N ILE A 368 -22.89 1.43 -9.57
CA ILE A 368 -22.45 2.23 -10.72
C ILE A 368 -21.69 1.29 -11.66
N THR A 369 -21.96 1.40 -12.96
CA THR A 369 -21.25 0.67 -14.02
C THR A 369 -20.78 1.67 -15.06
N MET A 370 -19.54 1.55 -15.51
CA MET A 370 -18.95 2.38 -16.54
C MET A 370 -18.10 1.53 -17.48
N GLU A 371 -18.00 1.93 -18.75
CA GLU A 371 -17.15 1.24 -19.71
C GLU A 371 -15.68 1.45 -19.35
N LEU A 372 -14.87 0.41 -19.47
CA LEU A 372 -13.42 0.47 -19.24
C LEU A 372 -12.75 1.45 -20.20
N GLU A 373 -13.25 1.52 -21.44
CA GLU A 373 -12.69 2.37 -22.48
C GLU A 373 -12.79 3.87 -22.12
N ASP A 374 -13.81 4.27 -21.36
CA ASP A 374 -13.94 5.65 -20.84
C ASP A 374 -12.77 6.05 -19.94
N PHE A 375 -12.09 5.07 -19.32
CA PHE A 375 -10.95 5.32 -18.44
C PHE A 375 -9.62 5.41 -19.19
N ARG A 376 -9.52 4.96 -20.45
CA ARG A 376 -8.22 4.90 -21.15
C ARG A 376 -7.55 6.26 -21.25
N ALA A 377 -8.24 7.24 -21.84
CA ALA A 377 -7.71 8.59 -22.00
C ALA A 377 -7.45 9.26 -20.64
N LEU A 378 -8.31 9.00 -19.65
CA LEU A 378 -8.16 9.55 -18.31
C LEU A 378 -6.93 8.99 -17.59
N VAL A 379 -6.67 7.68 -17.73
CA VAL A 379 -5.49 7.02 -17.18
C VAL A 379 -4.22 7.54 -17.83
N GLU A 380 -4.19 7.68 -19.15
CA GLU A 380 -3.04 8.21 -19.88
C GLU A 380 -2.72 9.66 -19.52
N GLU A 381 -3.74 10.51 -19.36
CA GLU A 381 -3.58 11.90 -18.92
C GLU A 381 -3.13 11.96 -17.46
N SER A 382 -3.69 11.13 -16.59
CA SER A 382 -3.31 11.06 -15.18
C SER A 382 -1.85 10.61 -15.01
N ALA A 383 -1.43 9.61 -15.76
CA ALA A 383 -0.04 9.13 -15.77
C ALA A 383 0.92 10.22 -16.25
N ALA A 384 0.55 10.96 -17.31
CA ALA A 384 1.36 12.07 -17.80
C ALA A 384 1.55 13.15 -16.72
N LEU A 385 0.47 13.61 -16.08
CA LEU A 385 0.54 14.66 -15.06
C LEU A 385 1.31 14.23 -13.82
N ILE A 386 1.21 12.96 -13.40
CA ILE A 386 1.95 12.46 -12.23
C ILE A 386 3.44 12.32 -12.54
N VAL A 387 3.83 11.81 -13.71
CA VAL A 387 5.24 11.64 -14.09
C VAL A 387 5.97 12.98 -14.28
N GLU A 388 5.24 14.03 -14.66
CA GLU A 388 5.80 15.39 -14.79
C GLU A 388 6.10 16.08 -13.46
N GLN A 389 5.55 15.59 -12.33
CA GLN A 389 5.88 16.06 -10.99
C GLN A 389 7.07 15.32 -10.42
#